data_AF-A0A922MUJ4-F1
#
_entry.id   AF-A0A922MUJ4-F1
#
_cell.length_a   1.000
_cell.length_b   1.000
_cell.length_c   1.000
_cell.angle_alpha   90.00
_cell.angle_beta   90.00
_cell.angle_gamma   90.00
#
_symmetry.space_group_name_H-M   'P 1'
#
loop_
_entity.id
_entity.type
_entity.pdbx_description
1 polymer ?
#
loop_
_entity_poly.entity_id
_entity_poly.type
_entity_poly.pdbx_seq_one_letter_code
_entity_poly.pdbx_strand_id
1 'polypeptide(L)'
;MLPPSWTLLPLTAMRMSFLMPNDAIYEPTTKTYPYGTVSTGINTAVIEHLKKLSVKKDMKDKFCGLVFDEIALKRRLFLDVSTDKVEGFEDFCLEAGCGSQLADHALVFMLQGIRAKFKQPVAFYFVKGTVSSQKLAVLIKEIITVIESTGFNILTTICDQGPTNMEALKLLKSGLYNLI
;
A
#
# COMPACT_ATOMS: atom_id res chain seq x y z
N MET A 1 3.60 -29.28 -24.47
CA MET A 1 4.50 -29.22 -23.30
C MET A 1 5.29 -27.93 -23.41
N LEU A 2 4.96 -26.91 -22.60
CA LEU A 2 5.70 -25.64 -22.52
C LEU A 2 6.54 -25.63 -21.24
N PRO A 3 7.70 -24.94 -21.20
CA PRO A 3 8.64 -25.03 -20.09
C PRO A 3 8.16 -24.25 -18.86
N PRO A 4 8.57 -24.66 -17.64
CA PRO A 4 7.99 -24.20 -16.37
C PRO A 4 8.68 -22.93 -15.82
N SER A 5 8.79 -21.86 -16.60
CA SER A 5 9.58 -20.66 -16.20
C SER A 5 8.81 -19.36 -16.01
N TRP A 6 7.47 -19.38 -15.86
CA TRP A 6 6.66 -18.15 -15.81
C TRP A 6 5.89 -17.90 -14.50
N THR A 7 6.17 -18.63 -13.42
CA THR A 7 5.47 -18.48 -12.12
C THR A 7 6.11 -17.51 -11.12
N LEU A 8 7.17 -16.75 -11.49
CA LEU A 8 7.90 -15.86 -10.55
C LEU A 8 7.70 -14.34 -10.78
N LEU A 9 6.90 -13.96 -11.78
CA LEU A 9 6.73 -12.54 -12.14
C LEU A 9 6.05 -11.64 -11.09
N PRO A 10 5.04 -12.09 -10.30
CA PRO A 10 4.35 -11.19 -9.37
C PRO A 10 5.29 -10.66 -8.28
N LEU A 11 6.13 -11.55 -7.72
CA LEU A 11 7.09 -11.20 -6.66
C LEU A 11 8.19 -10.27 -7.15
N THR A 12 8.65 -10.44 -8.40
CA THR A 12 9.76 -9.65 -8.96
C THR A 12 9.32 -8.22 -9.33
N ALA A 13 8.05 -8.02 -9.67
CA ALA A 13 7.49 -6.69 -9.95
C ALA A 13 7.33 -5.84 -8.67
N MET A 14 6.93 -6.47 -7.57
CA MET A 14 6.88 -5.83 -6.25
C MET A 14 8.29 -5.52 -5.74
N ARG A 15 9.26 -6.40 -6.03
CA ARG A 15 10.70 -6.27 -5.72
C ARG A 15 11.32 -4.95 -6.14
N MET A 16 10.95 -4.46 -7.33
CA MET A 16 11.47 -3.21 -7.91
C MET A 16 10.69 -1.96 -7.53
N SER A 17 9.41 -2.11 -7.15
CA SER A 17 8.55 -0.98 -6.77
C SER A 17 8.61 -0.65 -5.28
N PHE A 18 9.04 -1.61 -4.46
CA PHE A 18 9.19 -1.50 -3.00
C PHE A 18 10.64 -1.61 -2.49
N LEU A 19 11.65 -1.75 -3.36
CA LEU A 19 13.03 -2.09 -2.95
C LEU A 19 13.08 -3.30 -1.99
N MET A 20 12.66 -4.48 -2.45
CA MET A 20 12.96 -5.73 -1.73
C MET A 20 14.15 -6.44 -2.41
N PRO A 21 15.26 -6.79 -1.73
CA PRO A 21 16.42 -7.39 -2.39
C PRO A 21 16.22 -8.89 -2.72
N ASN A 22 16.82 -9.38 -3.81
CA ASN A 22 17.63 -10.62 -3.83
C ASN A 22 17.29 -11.85 -2.95
N ASP A 23 16.73 -12.97 -3.42
CA ASP A 23 16.42 -14.13 -2.53
C ASP A 23 17.69 -14.84 -1.98
N ALA A 24 18.87 -14.37 -2.36
CA ALA A 24 20.18 -14.90 -1.97
C ALA A 24 20.82 -14.20 -0.76
N ILE A 25 20.16 -13.21 -0.13
CA ILE A 25 20.70 -12.48 1.03
C ILE A 25 19.73 -12.60 2.21
N TYR A 26 19.54 -13.83 2.69
CA TYR A 26 18.95 -14.07 4.00
C TYR A 26 20.09 -14.27 5.02
N GLU A 27 19.94 -13.62 6.17
CA GLU A 27 20.86 -13.53 7.34
C GLU A 27 21.92 -12.40 7.27
N PRO A 28 22.10 -11.54 8.29
CA PRO A 28 21.27 -11.07 9.39
C PRO A 28 21.10 -9.52 9.35
N THR A 29 20.86 -8.96 8.16
CA THR A 29 20.82 -7.50 7.91
C THR A 29 19.45 -6.85 8.10
N THR A 30 18.44 -7.57 8.59
CA THR A 30 17.07 -7.05 8.78
C THR A 30 16.93 -6.01 9.90
N LYS A 31 17.99 -5.65 10.63
CA LYS A 31 17.90 -4.68 11.73
C LYS A 31 18.07 -3.20 11.34
N THR A 32 18.47 -2.88 10.11
CA THR A 32 18.60 -1.47 9.69
C THR A 32 18.51 -1.34 8.18
N TYR A 33 17.29 -1.27 7.65
CA TYR A 33 17.08 -0.54 6.40
C TYR A 33 17.46 0.94 6.65
N PRO A 34 18.15 1.62 5.73
CA PRO A 34 18.44 3.05 5.86
C PRO A 34 17.19 3.95 5.88
N TYR A 35 15.99 3.36 5.79
CA TYR A 35 14.67 4.01 5.77
C TYR A 35 13.80 3.73 7.00
N GLY A 36 14.35 3.15 8.08
CA GLY A 36 13.62 2.89 9.32
C GLY A 36 12.67 1.69 9.25
N THR A 37 12.05 1.35 10.39
CA THR A 37 11.05 0.28 10.49
C THR A 37 9.82 0.67 9.67
N VAL A 38 9.49 -0.13 8.66
CA VAL A 38 8.30 0.07 7.82
C VAL A 38 7.11 -0.62 8.51
N SER A 39 6.23 0.16 9.11
CA SER A 39 5.00 -0.34 9.75
C SER A 39 3.83 -0.35 8.77
N THR A 40 2.85 -1.23 9.02
CA THR A 40 1.56 -1.24 8.33
C THR A 40 0.86 0.12 8.43
N GLY A 41 0.06 0.46 7.44
CA GLY A 41 -0.66 1.73 7.34
C GLY A 41 0.01 2.74 6.43
N ILE A 42 -0.30 4.02 6.64
CA ILE A 42 0.24 5.13 5.86
C ILE A 42 1.68 5.41 6.31
N ASN A 43 2.61 5.38 5.36
CA ASN A 43 4.02 5.63 5.63
C ASN A 43 4.28 7.13 5.82
N THR A 44 4.39 7.57 7.08
CA THR A 44 4.59 8.98 7.44
C THR A 44 5.88 9.57 6.85
N ALA A 45 6.96 8.81 6.79
CA ALA A 45 8.23 9.26 6.20
C ALA A 45 8.07 9.57 4.69
N VAL A 46 7.29 8.75 3.98
CA VAL A 46 6.95 9.03 2.57
C VAL A 46 6.09 10.28 2.46
N ILE A 47 5.08 10.45 3.32
CA ILE A 47 4.22 11.65 3.31
C ILE A 47 5.03 12.93 3.57
N GLU A 48 5.98 12.90 4.51
CA GLU A 48 6.90 14.03 4.75
C GLU A 48 7.82 14.31 3.55
N HIS A 49 8.29 13.26 2.89
CA HIS A 49 9.09 13.41 1.68
C HIS A 49 8.26 14.05 0.56
N LEU A 50 7.00 13.63 0.36
CA LEU A 50 6.08 14.22 -0.60
C LEU A 50 5.83 15.71 -0.29
N LYS A 51 5.63 16.09 0.98
CA LYS A 51 5.52 17.50 1.40
C LYS A 51 6.73 18.33 0.96
N LYS A 52 7.95 17.80 1.12
CA LYS A 52 9.18 18.49 0.69
C LYS A 52 9.28 18.58 -0.84
N LEU A 53 8.82 17.56 -1.57
CA LEU A 53 8.82 17.56 -3.03
C LEU A 53 7.78 18.51 -3.63
N SER A 54 6.60 18.63 -3.00
CA SER A 54 5.51 19.44 -3.53
C SER A 54 5.86 20.92 -3.61
N VAL A 55 6.72 21.43 -2.71
CA VAL A 55 7.22 22.82 -2.73
C VAL A 55 8.08 23.09 -3.97
N LYS A 56 8.83 22.08 -4.44
CA LYS A 56 9.77 22.21 -5.55
C LYS A 56 9.15 21.95 -6.93
N LYS A 57 7.90 21.46 -6.98
CA LYS A 57 7.24 21.03 -8.21
C LYS A 57 6.28 22.10 -8.75
N ASP A 58 6.21 22.19 -10.07
CA ASP A 58 5.17 22.95 -10.75
C ASP A 58 3.79 22.34 -10.51
N MET A 59 2.75 23.16 -10.57
CA MET A 59 1.36 22.73 -10.37
C MET A 59 0.99 21.49 -11.20
N LYS A 60 1.33 21.44 -12.49
CA LYS A 60 0.94 20.28 -13.33
C LYS A 60 1.73 19.00 -13.02
N ASP A 61 2.86 19.09 -12.31
CA ASP A 61 3.65 17.93 -11.87
C ASP A 61 3.15 17.35 -10.53
N LYS A 62 2.21 18.05 -9.90
CA LYS A 62 1.53 17.62 -8.67
C LYS A 62 0.29 16.76 -8.97
N PHE A 63 -0.13 16.68 -10.23
CA PHE A 63 -1.22 15.81 -10.64
C PHE A 63 -0.80 14.34 -10.61
N CYS A 64 -1.53 13.55 -9.84
CA CYS A 64 -1.26 12.15 -9.61
C CYS A 64 -2.51 11.29 -9.77
N GLY A 65 -2.29 10.00 -9.98
CA GLY A 65 -3.27 8.94 -9.77
C GLY A 65 -2.92 8.12 -8.54
N LEU A 66 -3.94 7.61 -7.86
CA LEU A 66 -3.79 6.64 -6.78
C LEU A 66 -4.00 5.23 -7.36
N VAL A 67 -2.96 4.42 -7.35
CA VAL A 67 -3.00 3.03 -7.81
C VAL A 67 -3.10 2.12 -6.60
N PHE A 68 -3.98 1.13 -6.63
CA PHE A 68 -4.06 0.13 -5.58
C PHE A 68 -4.37 -1.26 -6.11
N ASP A 69 -3.80 -2.27 -5.46
CA ASP A 69 -3.94 -3.68 -5.82
C ASP A 69 -3.68 -4.59 -4.61
N GLU A 70 -4.17 -5.83 -4.69
CA GLU A 70 -3.96 -6.88 -3.69
C GLU A 70 -2.85 -7.83 -4.15
N ILE A 71 -1.90 -8.13 -3.25
CA ILE A 71 -0.77 -9.01 -3.52
C ILE A 71 -0.85 -10.21 -2.59
N ALA A 72 -0.93 -11.41 -3.15
CA ALA A 72 -0.97 -12.65 -2.38
C ALA A 72 0.34 -12.86 -1.59
N LEU A 73 0.20 -13.20 -0.31
CA LEU A 73 1.27 -13.49 0.63
C LEU A 73 1.24 -14.96 1.06
N LYS A 74 2.40 -15.48 1.44
CA LYS A 74 2.48 -16.78 2.10
C LYS A 74 2.13 -16.62 3.57
N ARG A 75 1.02 -17.22 3.99
CA ARG A 75 0.57 -17.27 5.40
C ARG A 75 1.67 -17.79 6.31
N ARG A 76 2.23 -16.92 7.16
CA ARG A 76 3.25 -17.25 8.16
C ARG A 76 3.15 -16.31 9.34
N LEU A 77 3.46 -16.82 10.53
CA LEU A 77 3.68 -16.03 11.73
C LEU A 77 5.17 -15.77 11.89
N PHE A 78 5.52 -14.53 12.22
CA PHE A 78 6.88 -14.14 12.53
C PHE A 78 6.91 -13.57 13.93
N LEU A 79 7.88 -13.99 14.74
CA LEU A 79 8.14 -13.33 16.02
C LEU A 79 9.23 -12.30 15.76
N ASP A 80 8.89 -11.02 15.86
CA ASP A 80 9.90 -9.98 15.92
C ASP A 80 10.46 -9.93 17.35
N VAL A 81 11.61 -10.56 17.53
CA VAL A 81 12.33 -10.64 18.80
C VAL A 81 12.71 -9.24 19.33
N SER A 82 12.80 -8.24 18.45
CA SER A 82 13.16 -6.87 18.87
C SER A 82 11.99 -6.08 19.46
N THR A 83 10.76 -6.38 19.03
CA THR A 83 9.54 -5.73 19.54
C THR A 83 8.70 -6.65 20.42
N ASP A 84 9.09 -7.92 20.56
CA ASP A 84 8.36 -9.00 21.22
C ASP A 84 6.92 -9.14 20.71
N LYS A 85 6.74 -8.93 19.40
CA LYS A 85 5.44 -8.98 18.73
C LYS A 85 5.37 -10.13 17.75
N VAL A 86 4.21 -10.77 17.72
CA VAL A 86 3.87 -11.76 16.70
C VAL A 86 3.22 -11.03 15.53
N GLU A 87 3.90 -11.05 14.39
CA GLU A 87 3.44 -10.52 13.10
C GLU A 87 2.85 -11.64 12.23
N GLY A 88 2.14 -11.24 11.16
CA GLY A 88 1.49 -12.17 10.22
C GLY A 88 -0.03 -12.23 10.35
N PHE A 89 -0.60 -11.38 11.19
CA PHE A 89 -2.04 -11.17 11.32
C PHE A 89 -2.53 -10.04 10.42
N GLU A 90 -3.84 -10.02 10.19
CA GLU A 90 -4.51 -8.87 9.58
C GLU A 90 -4.29 -7.60 10.40
N ASP A 91 -3.91 -6.53 9.72
CA ASP A 91 -3.54 -5.27 10.34
C ASP A 91 -3.99 -4.11 9.46
N PHE A 92 -4.99 -3.38 9.99
CA PHE A 92 -5.50 -2.15 9.40
C PHE A 92 -5.04 -0.89 10.15
N CYS A 93 -4.19 -1.03 11.17
CA CYS A 93 -3.71 0.09 12.01
C CYS A 93 -4.85 0.96 12.62
N LEU A 94 -6.03 0.38 12.85
CA LEU A 94 -7.14 1.06 13.55
C LEU A 94 -7.05 0.78 15.05
N GLU A 95 -7.45 1.75 15.86
CA GLU A 95 -7.30 1.78 17.34
C GLU A 95 -7.86 0.55 18.09
N ALA A 96 -8.61 -0.33 17.42
CA ALA A 96 -9.20 -1.53 17.98
C ALA A 96 -8.66 -2.82 17.33
N GLY A 97 -7.38 -3.10 17.54
CA GLY A 97 -6.79 -4.45 17.46
C GLY A 97 -6.38 -4.96 16.09
N CYS A 98 -5.21 -5.62 16.04
CA CYS A 98 -4.87 -6.54 14.96
C CYS A 98 -5.95 -7.64 14.90
N GLY A 99 -6.42 -7.97 13.70
CA GLY A 99 -7.38 -9.05 13.53
C GLY A 99 -6.79 -10.38 14.03
N SER A 100 -7.62 -11.29 14.53
CA SER A 100 -7.16 -12.62 14.96
C SER A 100 -6.82 -13.56 13.78
N GLN A 101 -6.98 -13.07 12.55
CA GLN A 101 -6.87 -13.87 11.33
C GLN A 101 -5.49 -13.71 10.69
N LEU A 102 -4.93 -14.82 10.21
CA LEU A 102 -3.65 -14.83 9.49
C LEU A 102 -3.79 -14.16 8.13
N ALA A 103 -3.08 -13.05 7.94
CA ALA A 103 -3.04 -12.36 6.67
C ALA A 103 -2.50 -13.27 5.57
N ASP A 104 -3.12 -13.17 4.40
CA ASP A 104 -2.69 -13.88 3.20
C ASP A 104 -2.64 -12.99 1.97
N HIS A 105 -2.96 -11.71 2.11
CA HIS A 105 -2.74 -10.70 1.09
C HIS A 105 -2.20 -9.42 1.73
N ALA A 106 -1.47 -8.63 0.94
CA ALA A 106 -1.17 -7.23 1.23
C ALA A 106 -1.96 -6.36 0.27
N LEU A 107 -2.79 -5.47 0.81
CA LEU A 107 -3.41 -4.40 0.05
C LEU A 107 -2.44 -3.23 -0.01
N VAL A 108 -2.01 -2.85 -1.22
CA VAL A 108 -0.96 -1.86 -1.44
C VAL A 108 -1.51 -0.64 -2.16
N PHE A 109 -1.13 0.55 -1.69
CA PHE A 109 -1.45 1.83 -2.32
C PHE A 109 -0.18 2.54 -2.78
N MET A 110 -0.18 2.98 -4.03
CA MET A 110 0.91 3.71 -4.66
C MET A 110 0.42 5.03 -5.26
N LEU A 111 1.17 6.10 -5.03
CA LEU A 111 1.00 7.36 -5.72
C LEU A 111 1.77 7.34 -7.04
N GLN A 112 1.10 7.63 -8.15
CA GLN A 112 1.70 7.70 -9.48
C GLN A 112 1.54 9.10 -10.06
N GLY A 113 2.64 9.72 -10.47
CA GLY A 113 2.57 10.98 -11.21
C GLY A 113 1.97 10.79 -12.60
N ILE A 114 1.08 11.69 -13.00
CA ILE A 114 0.45 11.67 -14.35
C ILE A 114 1.41 12.25 -15.39
N ARG A 115 1.92 13.46 -15.12
CA ARG A 115 2.92 14.13 -15.96
C ARG A 115 4.33 13.78 -15.50
N ALA A 116 4.58 13.86 -14.19
CA ALA A 116 5.86 13.53 -13.61
C ALA A 116 6.05 12.00 -13.58
N LYS A 117 7.19 11.51 -14.06
CA LYS A 117 7.52 10.08 -14.07
C LYS A 117 7.98 9.62 -12.69
N PHE A 118 7.04 9.32 -11.80
CA PHE A 118 7.33 8.68 -10.51
C PHE A 118 6.20 7.74 -10.09
N LYS A 119 6.57 6.72 -9.31
CA LYS A 119 5.66 5.83 -8.59
C LYS A 119 6.24 5.64 -7.19
N GLN A 120 5.43 5.83 -6.17
CA GLN A 120 5.88 5.73 -4.78
C GLN A 120 4.81 5.00 -3.97
N PRO A 121 5.13 3.88 -3.31
CA PRO A 121 4.23 3.30 -2.32
C PRO A 121 4.03 4.25 -1.14
N VAL A 122 2.76 4.44 -0.77
CA VAL A 122 2.33 5.40 0.26
C VAL A 122 1.70 4.70 1.46
N ALA A 123 1.05 3.56 1.25
CA ALA A 123 0.44 2.78 2.31
C ALA A 123 0.36 1.31 1.93
N PHE A 124 0.36 0.45 2.93
CA PHE A 124 0.02 -0.96 2.75
C PHE A 124 -0.69 -1.49 3.99
N TYR A 125 -1.52 -2.51 3.81
CA TYR A 125 -2.28 -3.15 4.87
C TYR A 125 -2.22 -4.66 4.71
N PHE A 126 -2.09 -5.39 5.81
CA PHE A 126 -2.16 -6.84 5.79
C PHE A 126 -3.60 -7.28 5.97
N VAL A 127 -4.10 -8.13 5.08
CA VAL A 127 -5.53 -8.44 5.00
C VAL A 127 -5.76 -9.94 4.86
N LYS A 128 -6.91 -10.40 5.34
CA LYS A 128 -7.39 -11.76 5.13
C LYS A 128 -8.36 -11.82 3.95
N GLY A 129 -7.98 -12.57 2.91
CA GLY A 129 -8.76 -12.69 1.70
C GLY A 129 -8.90 -11.33 1.02
N THR A 130 -10.14 -10.89 0.84
CA THR A 130 -10.47 -9.62 0.19
C THR A 130 -11.05 -8.65 1.21
N VAL A 131 -10.62 -7.40 1.16
CA VAL A 131 -11.13 -6.34 2.05
C VAL A 131 -12.61 -6.08 1.76
N SER A 132 -13.41 -5.69 2.76
CA SER A 132 -14.79 -5.27 2.47
C SER A 132 -14.79 -3.96 1.67
N SER A 133 -15.71 -3.84 0.69
CA SER A 133 -15.81 -2.63 -0.16
C SER A 133 -15.97 -1.34 0.64
N GLN A 134 -16.67 -1.41 1.78
CA GLN A 134 -16.86 -0.30 2.70
C GLN A 134 -15.54 0.14 3.36
N LYS A 135 -14.77 -0.84 3.86
CA LYS A 135 -13.47 -0.59 4.48
C LYS A 135 -12.48 -0.04 3.45
N LEU A 136 -12.46 -0.63 2.26
CA LEU A 136 -11.63 -0.16 1.15
C LEU A 136 -11.96 1.30 0.77
N ALA A 137 -13.25 1.65 0.68
CA ALA A 137 -13.67 3.03 0.42
C ALA A 137 -13.16 4.01 1.49
N VAL A 138 -13.22 3.63 2.77
CA VAL A 138 -12.68 4.43 3.89
C VAL A 138 -11.16 4.61 3.73
N LEU A 139 -10.41 3.53 3.50
CA LEU A 139 -8.96 3.59 3.33
C LEU A 139 -8.56 4.48 2.14
N ILE A 140 -9.24 4.34 0.99
CA ILE A 140 -9.01 5.19 -0.18
C ILE A 140 -9.21 6.67 0.19
N LYS A 141 -10.30 7.00 0.88
CA LYS A 141 -10.60 8.38 1.29
C LYS A 141 -9.52 8.94 2.21
N GLU A 142 -9.14 8.20 3.25
CA GLU A 142 -8.09 8.60 4.20
C GLU A 142 -6.77 8.87 3.49
N ILE A 143 -6.34 7.96 2.61
CA ILE A 143 -5.10 8.11 1.85
C ILE A 143 -5.15 9.32 0.92
N ILE A 144 -6.28 9.54 0.24
CA ILE A 144 -6.46 10.74 -0.60
C ILE A 144 -6.32 12.00 0.23
N THR A 145 -7.02 12.10 1.37
CA THR A 145 -6.95 13.27 2.25
C THR A 145 -5.53 13.55 2.73
N VAL A 146 -4.79 12.50 3.13
CA VAL A 146 -3.41 12.65 3.58
C VAL A 146 -2.49 13.11 2.45
N ILE A 147 -2.64 12.56 1.24
CA ILE A 147 -1.82 12.95 0.08
C ILE A 147 -2.15 14.38 -0.36
N GLU A 148 -3.42 14.76 -0.39
CA GLU A 148 -3.82 16.13 -0.74
C GLU A 148 -3.28 17.16 0.26
N SER A 149 -3.20 16.81 1.55
CA SER A 149 -2.56 17.65 2.57
C SER A 149 -1.07 17.92 2.29
N THR A 150 -0.42 17.13 1.43
CA THR A 150 0.97 17.35 1.03
C THR A 150 1.13 18.36 -0.10
N GLY A 151 0.04 18.75 -0.75
CA GLY A 151 0.02 19.65 -1.92
C GLY A 151 0.03 18.94 -3.27
N PHE A 152 0.01 17.60 -3.29
CA PHE A 152 -0.31 16.82 -4.49
C PHE A 152 -1.83 16.78 -4.72
N ASN A 153 -2.26 16.54 -5.96
CA ASN A 153 -3.68 16.48 -6.31
C ASN A 153 -3.97 15.15 -7.04
N ILE A 154 -4.90 14.38 -6.49
CA ILE A 154 -5.29 13.08 -7.03
C ILE A 154 -6.45 13.27 -8.00
N LEU A 155 -6.20 13.08 -9.29
CA LEU A 155 -7.20 13.23 -10.34
C LEU A 155 -7.91 11.91 -10.69
N THR A 156 -7.31 10.78 -10.35
CA THR A 156 -7.80 9.47 -10.78
C THR A 156 -7.39 8.38 -9.80
N THR A 157 -8.23 7.35 -9.70
CA THR A 157 -7.92 6.09 -9.02
C THR A 157 -7.79 4.98 -10.06
N ILE A 158 -6.86 4.04 -9.83
CA ILE A 158 -6.54 2.94 -10.74
C ILE A 158 -6.50 1.65 -9.93
N CYS A 159 -7.29 0.67 -10.33
CA CYS A 159 -7.36 -0.65 -9.73
C CYS A 159 -7.77 -1.69 -10.77
N ASP A 160 -7.75 -2.97 -10.39
CA ASP A 160 -8.30 -4.03 -11.21
C ASP A 160 -9.85 -3.98 -11.29
N GLN A 161 -10.45 -4.93 -12.02
CA GLN A 161 -11.90 -5.05 -12.16
C GLN A 161 -12.55 -5.95 -11.08
N GLY A 162 -11.89 -6.13 -9.94
CA GLY A 162 -12.42 -6.91 -8.84
C GLY A 162 -13.78 -6.36 -8.36
N PRO A 163 -14.74 -7.23 -8.01
CA PRO A 163 -16.08 -6.78 -7.58
C PRO A 163 -16.00 -5.87 -6.36
N THR A 164 -15.09 -6.16 -5.42
CA THR A 164 -14.85 -5.34 -4.24
C THR A 164 -14.43 -3.92 -4.59
N ASN A 165 -13.48 -3.78 -5.53
CA ASN A 165 -12.94 -2.50 -5.98
C ASN A 165 -14.01 -1.69 -6.72
N MET A 166 -14.78 -2.35 -7.60
CA MET A 166 -15.91 -1.75 -8.31
C MET A 166 -16.97 -1.21 -7.34
N GLU A 167 -17.36 -1.98 -6.32
CA GLU A 167 -18.32 -1.54 -5.32
C GLU A 167 -17.76 -0.42 -4.43
N ALA A 168 -16.49 -0.48 -4.02
CA ALA A 168 -15.85 0.60 -3.25
C ALA A 168 -15.84 1.93 -4.03
N LEU A 169 -15.54 1.90 -5.32
CA LEU A 169 -15.59 3.09 -6.18
C LEU A 169 -17.02 3.62 -6.38
N LYS A 170 -18.04 2.75 -6.45
CA LYS A 170 -19.44 3.17 -6.48
C LYS A 170 -19.84 3.87 -5.18
N LEU A 171 -19.42 3.32 -4.04
CA LEU A 171 -19.66 3.90 -2.72
C LEU A 171 -19.02 5.29 -2.56
N LEU A 172 -17.82 5.48 -3.10
CA LEU A 172 -17.16 6.80 -3.12
C LEU A 172 -17.90 7.79 -4.04
N LYS A 173 -18.40 7.34 -5.19
CA LYS A 173 -19.15 8.18 -6.14
C LYS A 173 -20.54 8.58 -5.63
N SER A 174 -21.21 7.71 -4.88
CA SER A 174 -22.57 7.95 -4.39
C SER A 174 -22.64 8.97 -3.24
N GLY A 175 -21.49 9.46 -2.74
CA GLY A 175 -21.44 10.47 -1.68
C GLY A 175 -21.85 9.97 -0.29
N LEU A 176 -22.11 8.66 -0.13
CA LEU A 176 -22.46 8.02 1.14
C LEU A 176 -21.36 8.13 2.21
N TYR A 177 -20.13 8.47 1.80
CA TYR A 177 -18.99 8.73 2.68
C TYR A 177 -18.63 10.23 2.76
N ASN A 178 -19.51 11.15 2.34
CA ASN A 178 -19.35 12.61 2.51
C ASN A 178 -19.64 13.09 3.96
N LEU A 179 -19.89 12.19 4.90
CA LEU A 179 -20.13 12.47 6.32
C LEU A 179 -18.93 12.05 7.17
N ILE A 180 -17.87 12.87 7.15
CA ILE A 180 -17.06 13.27 8.32
C ILE A 180 -16.53 14.67 8.01
#